data_AF-A0A059WMI0-F1
#
_entry.id   AF-A0A059WMI0-F1
#
_cell.length_a   1.000
_cell.length_b   1.000
_cell.length_c   1.000
_cell.angle_alpha   90.00
_cell.angle_beta   90.00
_cell.angle_gamma   90.00
#
_symmetry.space_group_name_H-M   'P 1'
#
loop_
_entity.id
_entity.type
_entity.pdbx_description
1 polymer ?
#
loop_
_entity_poly.entity_id
_entity_poly.type
_entity_poly.pdbx_seq_one_letter_code
_entity_poly.pdbx_strand_id
1 'polypeptide(L)'
;MSLLTSEPTLRLAMLGFGAACVLWGVVKGVARMAVLGASAVAGAFGGWLFFMHAPGNLIAWLTRFHPDAQQWGAVLCAAVVFYVTHRFLSALFSGRLLLPSGNGSRAKAGIFSLVPALLVLWCMAMAIRWGGSVSRMKWAETAAKTPAQEDPAELPLLAKLRENLSSGTVGTMLDKVDPLRSSDISSLGSILALRHSDQAWRNLMSQPQIAPLARQEVLQHLLKDNSVLHALSFSHYSELLTMPELREALEVPAVRDTLRAIPVNDLIRASAQGEVVRHSSKPAPRAEIVQ
;
A
#
# COMPACT_ATOMS: atom_id res chain seq x y z
N MET A 1 -11.30 62.69 -15.27
CA MET A 1 -11.55 61.43 -16.00
C MET A 1 -10.34 61.12 -16.89
N SER A 2 -9.17 60.88 -16.28
CA SER A 2 -7.88 60.76 -17.00
C SER A 2 -6.85 59.91 -16.23
N LEU A 3 -7.26 58.75 -15.72
CA LEU A 3 -6.41 57.86 -14.91
C LEU A 3 -6.38 56.42 -15.46
N LEU A 4 -6.50 56.24 -16.78
CA LEU A 4 -6.59 54.91 -17.41
C LEU A 4 -5.54 54.60 -18.48
N THR A 5 -4.46 55.37 -18.59
CA THR A 5 -3.41 55.11 -19.59
C THR A 5 -1.99 55.36 -19.06
N SER A 6 -1.58 54.63 -18.02
CA SER A 6 -0.16 54.40 -17.79
C SER A 6 0.25 53.10 -18.50
N GLU A 7 0.96 53.20 -19.62
CA GLU A 7 1.58 52.07 -20.32
C GLU A 7 2.20 50.96 -19.44
N PRO A 8 2.87 51.24 -18.30
CA PRO A 8 3.46 50.18 -17.48
C PRO A 8 2.44 49.24 -16.81
N THR A 9 1.28 49.74 -16.39
CA THR A 9 0.26 48.89 -15.72
C THR A 9 -0.41 47.95 -16.71
N LEU A 10 -0.60 48.40 -17.97
CA LEU A 10 -1.15 47.57 -19.03
C LEU A 10 -0.19 46.45 -19.46
N ARG A 11 1.12 46.75 -19.53
CA ARG A 11 2.18 45.77 -19.82
C ARG A 11 2.29 44.71 -18.71
N LEU A 12 2.21 45.12 -17.45
CA LEU A 12 2.16 44.19 -16.30
C LEU A 12 0.90 43.32 -16.30
N ALA A 13 -0.26 43.88 -16.65
CA ALA A 13 -1.51 43.13 -16.75
C ALA A 13 -1.49 42.10 -17.90
N MET A 14 -0.92 42.45 -19.06
CA MET A 14 -0.77 41.51 -20.18
C MET A 14 0.25 40.39 -19.88
N LEU A 15 1.36 40.71 -19.20
CA LEU A 15 2.32 39.70 -18.73
C LEU A 15 1.69 38.77 -17.67
N GLY A 16 0.91 39.32 -16.74
CA GLY A 16 0.15 38.54 -15.76
C GLY A 16 -0.88 37.62 -16.42
N PHE A 17 -1.59 38.10 -17.44
CA PHE A 17 -2.55 37.31 -18.21
C PHE A 17 -1.86 36.21 -19.04
N GLY A 18 -0.72 36.51 -19.66
CA GLY A 18 0.10 35.53 -20.36
C GLY A 18 0.62 34.43 -19.43
N ALA A 19 1.16 34.81 -18.27
CA ALA A 19 1.61 33.87 -17.24
C ALA A 19 0.46 33.00 -16.72
N ALA A 20 -0.73 33.58 -16.51
CA ALA A 20 -1.92 32.84 -16.12
C ALA A 20 -2.39 31.85 -17.20
N CYS A 21 -2.34 32.23 -18.48
CA CYS A 21 -2.66 31.33 -19.60
C CYS A 21 -1.67 30.16 -19.71
N VAL A 22 -0.38 30.42 -19.52
CA VAL A 22 0.67 29.39 -19.53
C VAL A 22 0.53 28.46 -18.33
N LEU A 23 0.36 29.00 -17.11
CA LEU A 23 0.09 28.21 -15.91
C LEU A 23 -1.18 27.36 -16.06
N TRP A 24 -2.24 27.92 -16.63
CA TRP A 24 -3.48 27.19 -16.91
C TRP A 24 -3.29 26.06 -17.94
N GLY A 25 -2.46 26.30 -18.97
CA GLY A 25 -2.06 25.30 -19.95
C GLY A 25 -1.26 24.15 -19.33
N VAL A 26 -0.30 24.47 -18.45
CA VAL A 26 0.52 23.49 -17.73
C VAL A 26 -0.33 22.68 -16.76
N VAL A 27 -1.20 23.32 -15.97
CA VAL A 27 -2.11 22.63 -15.04
C VAL A 27 -3.05 21.68 -15.79
N LYS A 28 -3.61 22.10 -16.93
CA LYS A 28 -4.43 21.21 -17.78
C LYS A 28 -3.61 20.06 -18.38
N GLY A 29 -2.37 20.31 -18.77
CA GLY A 29 -1.46 19.28 -19.30
C GLY A 29 -1.12 18.24 -18.23
N VAL A 30 -0.74 18.67 -17.03
CA VAL A 30 -0.44 17.81 -15.88
C VAL A 30 -1.68 17.02 -15.47
N ALA A 31 -2.85 17.65 -15.42
CA ALA A 31 -4.11 16.95 -15.10
C ALA A 31 -4.45 15.86 -16.14
N ARG A 32 -4.27 16.13 -17.44
CA ARG A 32 -4.48 15.10 -18.48
C ARG A 32 -3.49 13.95 -18.38
N MET A 33 -2.24 14.23 -18.06
CA MET A 33 -1.22 13.19 -17.85
C MET A 33 -1.51 12.37 -16.59
N ALA A 34 -1.96 13.01 -15.51
CA ALA A 34 -2.40 12.31 -14.30
C ALA A 34 -3.61 11.41 -14.57
N VAL A 35 -4.57 11.86 -15.37
CA VAL A 35 -5.74 11.05 -15.79
C VAL A 35 -5.30 9.84 -16.61
N LEU A 36 -4.40 10.04 -17.58
CA LEU A 36 -3.85 8.94 -18.38
C LEU A 36 -3.10 7.95 -17.49
N GLY A 37 -2.25 8.43 -16.58
CA GLY A 37 -1.50 7.59 -15.64
C GLY A 37 -2.42 6.79 -14.72
N ALA A 38 -3.40 7.45 -14.09
CA ALA A 38 -4.37 6.77 -13.23
C ALA A 38 -5.19 5.72 -13.99
N SER A 39 -5.58 6.02 -15.24
CA SER A 39 -6.32 5.07 -16.08
C SER A 39 -5.46 3.89 -16.51
N ALA A 40 -4.17 4.12 -16.81
CA ALA A 40 -3.21 3.07 -17.16
C ALA A 40 -2.95 2.13 -15.98
N VAL A 41 -2.80 2.67 -14.77
CA VAL A 41 -2.66 1.89 -13.53
C VAL A 41 -3.93 1.06 -13.27
N ALA A 42 -5.11 1.66 -13.41
CA ALA A 42 -6.38 0.95 -13.26
C ALA A 42 -6.54 -0.18 -14.30
N GLY A 43 -6.16 0.08 -15.56
CA GLY A 43 -6.13 -0.93 -16.61
C GLY A 43 -5.19 -2.09 -16.28
N ALA A 44 -3.94 -1.79 -15.93
CA ALA A 44 -2.96 -2.81 -15.53
C ALA A 44 -3.45 -3.65 -14.34
N PHE A 45 -4.06 -3.01 -13.34
CA PHE A 45 -4.64 -3.69 -12.19
C PHE A 45 -5.84 -4.57 -12.57
N GLY A 46 -6.71 -4.12 -13.46
CA GLY A 46 -7.83 -4.90 -13.99
C GLY A 46 -7.38 -6.16 -14.74
N GLY A 47 -6.35 -6.03 -15.58
CA GLY A 47 -5.75 -7.18 -16.26
C GLY A 47 -5.09 -8.17 -15.30
N TRP A 48 -4.40 -7.66 -14.27
CA TRP A 48 -3.80 -8.50 -13.24
C TRP A 48 -4.85 -9.25 -12.40
N LEU A 49 -5.94 -8.58 -12.01
CA LEU A 49 -7.05 -9.23 -11.31
C LEU A 49 -7.70 -10.33 -12.15
N PHE A 50 -7.90 -10.08 -13.45
CA PHE A 50 -8.39 -11.09 -14.36
C PHE A 50 -7.42 -12.28 -14.46
N PHE A 51 -6.12 -12.02 -14.52
CA PHE A 51 -5.12 -13.09 -14.56
C PHE A 51 -5.15 -13.98 -13.32
N MET A 52 -5.33 -13.40 -12.13
CA MET A 52 -5.31 -14.11 -10.85
C MET A 52 -6.64 -14.78 -10.47
N HIS A 53 -7.77 -14.17 -10.83
CA HIS A 53 -9.10 -14.57 -10.33
C HIS A 53 -10.11 -14.83 -11.46
N ALA A 54 -9.66 -15.01 -12.71
CA ALA A 54 -10.60 -15.31 -13.79
C ALA A 54 -11.39 -16.60 -13.46
N PRO A 55 -12.72 -16.60 -13.67
CA PRO A 55 -13.54 -17.77 -13.39
C PRO A 55 -13.05 -18.96 -14.21
N GLY A 56 -12.84 -20.12 -13.57
CA GLY A 56 -12.31 -21.31 -14.25
C GLY A 56 -13.13 -21.73 -15.48
N ASN A 57 -14.45 -21.52 -15.45
CA ASN A 57 -15.34 -21.79 -16.59
C ASN A 57 -15.06 -20.87 -17.79
N LEU A 58 -14.71 -19.61 -17.53
CA LEU A 58 -14.37 -18.63 -18.55
C LEU A 58 -13.01 -18.97 -19.17
N ILE A 59 -12.01 -19.29 -18.34
CA ILE A 59 -10.68 -19.71 -18.78
C ILE A 59 -10.78 -20.99 -19.62
N ALA A 60 -11.49 -22.01 -19.14
CA ALA A 60 -11.67 -23.28 -19.85
C ALA A 60 -12.42 -23.13 -21.18
N TRP A 61 -13.31 -22.14 -21.29
CA TRP A 61 -13.95 -21.80 -22.56
C TRP A 61 -12.99 -21.06 -23.50
N LEU A 62 -12.22 -20.10 -22.99
CA LEU A 62 -11.23 -19.33 -23.77
C LEU A 62 -10.07 -20.19 -24.27
N THR A 63 -9.54 -21.11 -23.46
CA THR A 63 -8.41 -21.98 -23.82
C THR A 63 -8.74 -22.99 -24.92
N ARG A 64 -10.03 -23.25 -25.19
CA ARG A 64 -10.46 -24.05 -26.36
C ARG A 64 -10.16 -23.36 -27.69
N PHE A 65 -10.07 -22.03 -27.70
CA PHE A 65 -9.80 -21.24 -28.90
C PHE A 65 -8.31 -20.96 -29.09
N HIS A 66 -7.55 -20.75 -28.02
CA HIS A 66 -6.12 -20.48 -28.10
C HIS A 66 -5.40 -20.88 -26.79
N PRO A 67 -4.20 -21.50 -26.84
CA PRO A 67 -3.45 -21.88 -25.64
C PRO A 67 -3.09 -20.69 -24.74
N ASP A 68 -2.78 -19.52 -25.33
CA ASP A 68 -2.46 -18.29 -24.57
C ASP A 68 -3.69 -17.42 -24.23
N ALA A 69 -4.91 -17.96 -24.32
CA ALA A 69 -6.13 -17.17 -24.20
C ALA A 69 -6.30 -16.46 -22.84
N GLN A 70 -5.67 -16.97 -21.77
CA GLN A 70 -5.66 -16.30 -20.46
C GLN A 70 -4.88 -14.96 -20.51
N GLN A 71 -3.76 -14.92 -21.22
CA GLN A 71 -2.95 -13.70 -21.38
C GLN A 71 -3.71 -12.68 -22.24
N TRP A 72 -4.32 -13.13 -23.33
CA TRP A 72 -5.15 -12.28 -24.18
C TRP A 72 -6.40 -11.75 -23.45
N GLY A 73 -7.02 -12.58 -22.61
CA GLY A 73 -8.13 -12.16 -21.74
C GLY A 73 -7.72 -11.10 -20.73
N ALA A 74 -6.53 -11.23 -20.13
CA ALA A 74 -5.98 -10.22 -19.22
C ALA A 74 -5.70 -8.88 -19.94
N VAL A 75 -5.13 -8.92 -21.15
CA VAL A 75 -4.90 -7.72 -21.97
C VAL A 75 -6.21 -7.06 -22.39
N LEU A 76 -7.21 -7.85 -22.80
CA LEU A 76 -8.53 -7.34 -23.15
C LEU A 76 -9.22 -6.70 -21.95
N CYS A 77 -9.16 -7.35 -20.78
CA CYS A 77 -9.71 -6.81 -19.54
C CYS A 77 -8.99 -5.51 -19.14
N ALA A 78 -7.66 -5.48 -19.23
CA ALA A 78 -6.89 -4.28 -18.99
C ALA A 78 -7.26 -3.13 -19.93
N ALA A 79 -7.45 -3.41 -21.22
CA ALA A 79 -7.85 -2.42 -22.21
C ALA A 79 -9.27 -1.89 -21.96
N VAL A 80 -10.21 -2.76 -21.57
CA VAL A 80 -11.59 -2.36 -21.23
C VAL A 80 -11.61 -1.51 -19.96
N VAL A 81 -10.91 -1.93 -18.91
CA VAL A 81 -10.83 -1.18 -17.64
C VAL A 81 -10.11 0.15 -17.87
N PHE A 82 -9.03 0.16 -18.64
CA PHE A 82 -8.36 1.40 -19.07
C PHE A 82 -9.33 2.31 -19.80
N TYR A 83 -10.04 1.80 -20.81
CA TYR A 83 -10.94 2.60 -21.63
C TYR A 83 -12.08 3.18 -20.80
N VAL A 84 -12.74 2.38 -19.96
CA VAL A 84 -13.84 2.82 -19.10
C VAL A 84 -13.34 3.85 -18.09
N THR A 85 -12.21 3.58 -17.43
CA THR A 85 -11.61 4.49 -16.44
C THR A 85 -11.15 5.79 -17.10
N HIS A 86 -10.49 5.71 -18.25
CA HIS A 86 -10.04 6.86 -19.00
C HIS A 86 -11.20 7.70 -19.51
N ARG A 87 -12.26 7.07 -20.04
CA ARG A 87 -13.47 7.77 -20.50
C ARG A 87 -14.18 8.44 -19.33
N PHE A 88 -14.26 7.77 -18.19
CA PHE A 88 -14.86 8.29 -16.97
C PHE A 88 -14.07 9.48 -16.39
N LEU A 89 -12.77 9.32 -16.14
CA LEU A 89 -11.92 10.42 -15.65
C LEU A 89 -11.88 11.56 -16.68
N SER A 90 -11.70 11.27 -17.96
CA SER A 90 -11.69 12.32 -18.98
C SER A 90 -13.02 13.05 -19.06
N ALA A 91 -14.16 12.39 -18.89
CA ALA A 91 -15.46 13.05 -18.81
C ALA A 91 -15.59 13.95 -17.57
N LEU A 92 -15.00 13.54 -16.44
CA LEU A 92 -14.95 14.32 -15.20
C LEU A 92 -14.07 15.58 -15.32
N PHE A 93 -12.91 15.48 -15.96
CA PHE A 93 -11.96 16.59 -16.09
C PHE A 93 -12.21 17.48 -17.33
N SER A 94 -12.93 16.99 -18.34
CA SER A 94 -13.21 17.77 -19.57
C SER A 94 -14.46 18.64 -19.48
N GLY A 95 -15.26 18.55 -18.42
CA GLY A 95 -16.42 19.41 -18.17
C GLY A 95 -17.51 19.37 -19.25
N ARG A 96 -17.41 18.48 -20.24
CA ARG A 96 -18.24 18.51 -21.47
C ARG A 96 -19.46 17.59 -21.43
N LEU A 97 -19.60 16.70 -20.46
CA LEU A 97 -20.74 15.77 -20.42
C LEU A 97 -21.83 16.12 -19.41
N LEU A 98 -21.61 17.08 -18.50
CA LEU A 98 -22.55 17.38 -17.41
C LEU A 98 -22.55 18.87 -17.02
N LEU A 99 -22.77 19.77 -17.97
CA LEU A 99 -23.22 21.13 -17.66
C LEU A 99 -24.72 21.27 -17.98
N PRO A 100 -25.65 20.80 -17.12
CA PRO A 100 -26.91 21.50 -16.97
C PRO A 100 -26.61 22.80 -16.21
N SER A 101 -26.88 23.93 -16.86
CA SER A 101 -26.80 25.27 -16.27
C SER A 101 -27.83 25.39 -15.14
N GLY A 102 -27.41 25.20 -13.89
CA GLY A 102 -28.27 25.38 -12.73
C GLY A 102 -27.51 25.26 -11.42
N ASN A 103 -27.90 26.05 -10.41
CA ASN A 103 -27.20 26.14 -9.12
C ASN A 103 -27.10 24.80 -8.34
N GLY A 104 -27.90 23.78 -8.69
CA GLY A 104 -27.78 22.40 -8.16
C GLY A 104 -26.75 21.50 -8.85
N SER A 105 -26.15 21.95 -9.96
CA SER A 105 -25.20 21.17 -10.78
C SER A 105 -23.80 21.10 -10.15
N ARG A 106 -23.37 22.14 -9.42
CA ARG A 106 -22.04 22.17 -8.76
C ARG A 106 -21.91 21.14 -7.63
N ALA A 107 -22.99 20.93 -6.86
CA ALA A 107 -23.01 19.91 -5.80
C ALA A 107 -22.95 18.49 -6.39
N LYS A 108 -23.68 18.24 -7.49
CA LYS A 108 -23.62 16.96 -8.22
C LYS A 108 -22.23 16.74 -8.82
N ALA A 109 -21.65 17.74 -9.48
CA ALA A 109 -20.27 17.67 -9.99
C ALA A 109 -19.24 17.42 -8.88
N GLY A 110 -19.42 18.03 -7.69
CA GLY A 110 -18.60 17.77 -6.51
C GLY A 110 -18.65 16.31 -6.06
N ILE A 111 -19.85 15.74 -5.92
CA ILE A 111 -20.04 14.33 -5.53
C ILE A 111 -19.47 13.38 -6.61
N PHE A 112 -19.64 13.69 -7.89
CA PHE A 112 -19.10 12.88 -8.98
C PHE A 112 -17.57 12.98 -9.10
N SER A 113 -16.96 14.10 -8.72
CA SER A 113 -15.51 14.25 -8.60
C SER A 113 -14.92 13.61 -7.35
N LEU A 114 -15.75 13.36 -6.33
CA LEU A 114 -15.32 12.72 -5.08
C LEU A 114 -14.89 11.27 -5.32
N VAL A 115 -15.63 10.52 -6.15
CA VAL A 115 -15.35 9.11 -6.45
C VAL A 115 -13.95 8.87 -7.04
N PRO A 116 -13.54 9.53 -8.14
CA PRO A 116 -12.18 9.36 -8.67
C PRO A 116 -11.11 9.92 -7.73
N ALA A 117 -11.38 10.99 -6.98
CA ALA A 117 -10.45 11.48 -5.96
C ALA A 117 -10.26 10.46 -4.83
N LEU A 118 -11.33 9.80 -4.38
CA LEU A 118 -11.28 8.72 -3.39
C LEU A 118 -10.52 7.51 -3.93
N LEU A 119 -10.70 7.18 -5.21
CA LEU A 119 -10.00 6.08 -5.86
C LEU A 119 -8.50 6.37 -5.98
N VAL A 120 -8.11 7.58 -6.39
CA VAL A 120 -6.70 8.00 -6.41
C VAL A 120 -6.11 7.99 -5.00
N LEU A 121 -6.85 8.50 -4.01
CA LEU A 121 -6.43 8.46 -2.61
C LEU A 121 -6.25 7.02 -2.11
N TRP A 122 -7.16 6.12 -2.46
CA TRP A 122 -7.07 4.70 -2.14
C TRP A 122 -5.87 4.02 -2.82
N CYS A 123 -5.64 4.28 -4.11
CA CYS A 123 -4.47 3.78 -4.83
C CYS A 123 -3.16 4.29 -4.20
N MET A 124 -3.11 5.57 -3.83
CA MET A 124 -1.95 6.16 -3.17
C MET A 124 -1.73 5.56 -1.78
N ALA A 125 -2.80 5.35 -1.01
CA ALA A 125 -2.75 4.68 0.29
C ALA A 125 -2.24 3.23 0.15
N MET A 126 -2.69 2.49 -0.87
CA MET A 126 -2.20 1.15 -1.15
C MET A 126 -0.73 1.13 -1.58
N ALA A 127 -0.30 2.07 -2.42
CA ALA A 127 1.10 2.20 -2.83
C ALA A 127 2.01 2.48 -1.61
N ILE A 128 1.58 3.39 -0.72
CA ILE A 128 2.30 3.69 0.53
C ILE A 128 2.34 2.46 1.44
N ARG A 129 1.23 1.70 1.56
CA ARG A 129 1.22 0.47 2.36
C ARG A 129 2.14 -0.59 1.80
N TRP A 130 2.09 -0.86 0.50
CA TRP A 130 2.92 -1.88 -0.13
C TRP A 130 4.42 -1.51 -0.07
N GLY A 131 4.77 -0.28 -0.44
CA GLY A 131 6.14 0.23 -0.32
C GLY A 131 6.62 0.31 1.14
N GLY A 132 5.74 0.66 2.07
CA GLY A 132 5.99 0.65 3.50
C GLY A 132 6.24 -0.76 4.06
N SER A 133 5.55 -1.78 3.54
CA SER A 133 5.75 -3.19 3.91
C SER A 133 7.09 -3.72 3.40
N VAL A 134 7.44 -3.45 2.14
CA VAL A 134 8.75 -3.84 1.58
C VAL A 134 9.90 -3.15 2.34
N SER A 135 9.79 -1.84 2.57
CA SER A 135 10.82 -1.08 3.29
C SER A 135 10.98 -1.56 4.73
N ARG A 136 9.91 -1.97 5.41
CA ARG A 136 9.97 -2.58 6.75
C ARG A 136 10.70 -3.92 6.76
N MET A 137 10.45 -4.80 5.79
CA MET A 137 11.17 -6.09 5.71
C MET A 137 12.67 -5.88 5.46
N LYS A 138 13.03 -4.96 4.55
CA LYS A 138 14.44 -4.57 4.32
C LYS A 138 15.10 -3.99 5.56
N TRP A 139 14.36 -3.16 6.31
CA TRP A 139 14.84 -2.62 7.58
C TRP A 139 15.06 -3.75 8.61
N ALA A 140 14.13 -4.70 8.74
CA ALA A 140 14.25 -5.84 9.65
C ALA A 140 15.47 -6.71 9.33
N GLU A 141 15.72 -6.98 8.05
CA GLU A 141 16.92 -7.69 7.60
C GLU A 141 18.20 -6.92 7.94
N THR A 142 18.21 -5.61 7.69
CA THR A 142 19.37 -4.75 7.95
C THR A 142 19.65 -4.69 9.45
N ALA A 143 18.63 -4.48 10.28
CA ALA A 143 18.72 -4.51 11.73
C ALA A 143 19.26 -5.84 12.26
N ALA A 144 18.90 -6.96 11.64
CA ALA A 144 19.40 -8.30 12.01
C ALA A 144 20.86 -8.55 11.60
N LYS A 145 21.38 -7.80 10.60
CA LYS A 145 22.76 -7.89 10.10
C LYS A 145 23.71 -6.91 10.81
N THR A 146 23.19 -5.80 11.33
CA THR A 146 23.99 -4.82 12.07
C THR A 146 24.39 -5.39 13.44
N PRO A 147 25.67 -5.35 13.83
CA PRO A 147 26.11 -5.82 15.13
C PRO A 147 25.46 -5.00 16.26
N ALA A 148 25.12 -5.66 17.37
CA ALA A 148 24.31 -5.16 18.50
C ALA A 148 24.81 -3.88 19.20
N GLN A 149 25.93 -3.32 18.77
CA GLN A 149 26.59 -2.16 19.36
C GLN A 149 26.33 -0.86 18.59
N GLU A 150 25.81 -0.94 17.36
CA GLU A 150 25.29 0.21 16.63
C GLU A 150 23.77 0.25 16.79
N ASP A 151 23.23 1.42 17.17
CA ASP A 151 21.78 1.60 17.25
C ASP A 151 21.17 1.28 15.88
N PRO A 152 20.18 0.37 15.82
CA PRO A 152 19.57 0.00 14.55
C PRO A 152 18.99 1.26 13.90
N ALA A 153 19.44 1.53 12.67
CA ALA A 153 19.07 2.72 11.90
C ALA A 153 17.58 3.02 12.00
N GLU A 154 17.19 4.29 12.10
CA GLU A 154 15.80 4.69 12.26
C GLU A 154 14.87 4.03 11.22
N LEU A 155 13.61 3.78 11.60
CA LEU A 155 12.61 3.26 10.66
C LEU A 155 12.57 4.13 9.39
N PRO A 156 12.59 3.54 8.19
CA PRO A 156 12.58 4.30 6.95
C PRO A 156 11.30 5.13 6.82
N LEU A 157 11.39 6.28 6.15
CA LEU A 157 10.28 7.24 6.03
C LEU A 157 8.99 6.59 5.51
N LEU A 158 9.09 5.69 4.54
CA LEU A 158 7.94 4.96 3.99
C LEU A 158 7.29 4.01 5.00
N ALA A 159 8.08 3.37 5.87
CA ALA A 159 7.55 2.55 6.96
C ALA A 159 6.88 3.41 8.03
N LYS A 160 7.46 4.57 8.39
CA LYS A 160 6.85 5.55 9.30
C LYS A 160 5.52 6.09 8.74
N LEU A 161 5.49 6.47 7.47
CA LEU A 161 4.29 6.93 6.75
C LEU A 161 3.20 5.86 6.75
N ARG A 162 3.57 4.61 6.45
CA ARG A 162 2.64 3.47 6.55
C ARG A 162 2.11 3.31 7.96
N GLU A 163 2.96 3.34 8.98
CA GLU A 163 2.57 3.13 10.38
C GLU A 163 1.56 4.19 10.83
N ASN A 164 1.83 5.46 10.51
CA ASN A 164 0.90 6.56 10.73
C ASN A 164 -0.43 6.36 9.98
N LEU A 165 -0.39 5.89 8.73
CA LEU A 165 -1.58 5.66 7.91
C LEU A 165 -2.39 4.42 8.35
N SER A 166 -1.72 3.43 8.94
CA SER A 166 -2.35 2.24 9.53
C SER A 166 -2.83 2.48 10.96
N SER A 167 -2.37 3.54 11.63
CA SER A 167 -2.82 3.89 12.96
C SER A 167 -4.20 4.58 12.93
N GLY A 168 -5.07 4.21 13.87
CA GLY A 168 -6.39 4.83 14.05
C GLY A 168 -7.49 4.36 13.09
N THR A 169 -8.57 5.14 13.02
CA THR A 169 -9.83 4.75 12.34
C THR A 169 -9.67 4.56 10.84
N VAL A 170 -8.82 5.38 10.18
CA VAL A 170 -8.55 5.27 8.74
C VAL A 170 -7.85 3.95 8.42
N GLY A 171 -6.89 3.54 9.24
CA GLY A 171 -6.21 2.25 9.12
C GLY A 171 -7.19 1.07 9.19
N THR A 172 -8.09 1.07 10.18
CA THR A 172 -9.10 -0.01 10.31
C THR A 172 -10.08 -0.09 9.15
N MET A 173 -10.45 1.05 8.55
CA MET A 173 -11.27 1.06 7.33
C MET A 173 -10.47 0.55 6.14
N LEU A 174 -9.22 0.97 6.02
CA LEU A 174 -8.35 0.57 4.92
C LEU A 174 -8.01 -0.92 4.97
N ASP A 175 -7.85 -1.51 6.16
CA ASP A 175 -7.64 -2.95 6.36
C ASP A 175 -8.83 -3.80 5.88
N LYS A 176 -10.06 -3.26 5.92
CA LYS A 176 -11.25 -3.95 5.38
C LYS A 176 -11.28 -3.95 3.84
N VAL A 177 -10.65 -2.95 3.22
CA VAL A 177 -10.65 -2.74 1.76
C VAL A 177 -9.30 -3.15 1.15
N ASP A 178 -8.34 -3.62 1.96
CA ASP A 178 -7.04 -4.11 1.52
C ASP A 178 -7.19 -5.58 1.03
N PRO A 179 -7.17 -5.84 -0.29
CA PRO A 179 -7.32 -7.20 -0.81
C PRO A 179 -6.14 -8.10 -0.46
N LEU A 180 -4.97 -7.51 -0.15
CA LEU A 180 -3.72 -8.22 0.09
C LEU A 180 -3.43 -8.45 1.56
N ARG A 181 -4.20 -7.86 2.49
CA ARG A 181 -3.89 -7.88 3.94
C ARG A 181 -2.41 -7.56 4.20
N SER A 182 -1.92 -6.53 3.52
CA SER A 182 -0.51 -6.17 3.44
C SER A 182 0.15 -5.90 4.79
N SER A 183 -0.65 -5.60 5.83
CA SER A 183 -0.19 -5.43 7.21
C SER A 183 0.31 -6.74 7.81
N ASP A 184 -0.52 -7.77 7.73
CA ASP A 184 -0.33 -9.06 8.40
C ASP A 184 0.77 -9.85 7.67
N ILE A 185 0.77 -9.80 6.32
CA ILE A 185 1.86 -10.38 5.50
C ILE A 185 3.17 -9.66 5.79
N SER A 186 3.15 -8.33 5.96
CA SER A 186 4.36 -7.60 6.31
C SER A 186 4.92 -7.99 7.66
N SER A 187 4.07 -8.13 8.68
CA SER A 187 4.50 -8.55 10.02
C SER A 187 5.14 -9.94 9.98
N LEU A 188 4.47 -10.89 9.31
CA LEU A 188 4.99 -12.25 9.14
C LEU A 188 6.29 -12.26 8.33
N GLY A 189 6.34 -11.55 7.20
CA GLY A 189 7.53 -11.48 6.36
C GLY A 189 8.70 -10.76 7.03
N SER A 190 8.46 -9.75 7.87
CA SER A 190 9.52 -9.13 8.67
C SER A 190 10.06 -10.07 9.75
N ILE A 191 9.21 -10.89 10.37
CA ILE A 191 9.65 -11.97 11.28
C ILE A 191 10.50 -12.99 10.51
N LEU A 192 10.03 -13.43 9.33
CA LEU A 192 10.75 -14.39 8.49
C LEU A 192 12.09 -13.82 7.99
N ALA A 193 12.18 -12.51 7.73
CA ALA A 193 13.42 -11.84 7.32
C ALA A 193 14.52 -11.95 8.40
N LEU A 194 14.16 -12.02 9.68
CA LEU A 194 15.13 -12.21 10.77
C LEU A 194 15.87 -13.55 10.69
N ARG A 195 15.29 -14.54 9.98
CA ARG A 195 15.93 -15.85 9.78
C ARG A 195 17.26 -15.75 9.02
N HIS A 196 17.48 -14.67 8.27
CA HIS A 196 18.74 -14.45 7.58
C HIS A 196 19.94 -14.31 8.54
N SER A 197 19.68 -14.03 9.83
CA SER A 197 20.70 -13.97 10.89
C SER A 197 20.40 -15.02 11.96
N ASP A 198 21.26 -16.04 12.07
CA ASP A 198 21.11 -17.11 13.08
C ASP A 198 21.09 -16.58 14.51
N GLN A 199 21.76 -15.44 14.77
CA GLN A 199 21.75 -14.80 16.08
C GLN A 199 20.42 -14.09 16.35
N ALA A 200 19.95 -13.26 15.43
CA ALA A 200 18.67 -12.57 15.58
C ALA A 200 17.50 -13.57 15.66
N TRP A 201 17.56 -14.66 14.89
CA TRP A 201 16.54 -15.72 14.93
C TRP A 201 16.51 -16.47 16.25
N ARG A 202 17.67 -16.80 16.84
CA ARG A 202 17.74 -17.41 18.17
C ARG A 202 17.21 -16.47 19.25
N ASN A 203 17.56 -15.20 19.18
CA ASN A 203 17.06 -14.17 20.09
C ASN A 203 15.57 -13.94 19.93
N LEU A 204 15.02 -14.07 18.72
CA LEU A 204 13.59 -13.99 18.47
C LEU A 204 12.85 -15.18 19.10
N MET A 205 13.37 -16.39 18.91
CA MET A 205 12.77 -17.62 19.42
C MET A 205 12.82 -17.74 20.93
N SER A 206 13.74 -17.04 21.60
CA SER A 206 13.77 -16.94 23.06
C SER A 206 12.71 -15.98 23.61
N GLN A 207 12.05 -15.17 22.78
CA GLN A 207 11.02 -14.25 23.24
C GLN A 207 9.70 -14.99 23.53
N PRO A 208 9.08 -14.75 24.70
CA PRO A 208 7.84 -15.44 25.09
C PRO A 208 6.66 -15.10 24.17
N GLN A 209 6.69 -13.94 23.51
CA GLN A 209 5.64 -13.46 22.62
C GLN A 209 5.59 -14.23 21.29
N ILE A 210 6.73 -14.78 20.84
CA ILE A 210 6.82 -15.56 19.59
C ILE A 210 6.51 -17.04 19.81
N ALA A 211 6.63 -17.54 21.04
CA ALA A 211 6.34 -18.93 21.39
C ALA A 211 5.00 -19.49 20.83
N PRO A 212 3.86 -18.78 20.92
CA PRO A 212 2.60 -19.27 20.34
C PRO A 212 2.64 -19.34 18.80
N LEU A 213 3.37 -18.44 18.14
CA LEU A 213 3.54 -18.44 16.68
C LEU A 213 4.48 -19.58 16.23
N ALA A 214 5.59 -19.78 16.95
CA ALA A 214 6.60 -20.81 16.68
C ALA A 214 6.08 -22.25 16.80
N ARG A 215 5.06 -22.47 17.64
CA ARG A 215 4.41 -23.77 17.83
C ARG A 215 3.43 -24.13 16.71
N GLN A 216 3.06 -23.19 15.84
CA GLN A 216 2.10 -23.47 14.78
C GLN A 216 2.76 -24.22 13.63
N GLU A 217 2.15 -25.32 13.21
CA GLU A 217 2.63 -26.16 12.09
C GLU A 217 2.76 -25.36 10.79
N VAL A 218 1.86 -24.40 10.59
CA VAL A 218 1.84 -23.48 9.44
C VAL A 218 3.13 -22.67 9.34
N LEU A 219 3.63 -22.14 10.46
CA LEU A 219 4.90 -21.39 10.44
C LEU A 219 6.07 -22.34 10.15
N GLN A 220 6.05 -23.54 10.71
CA GLN A 220 7.09 -24.54 10.43
C GLN A 220 7.09 -24.97 8.96
N HIS A 221 5.92 -25.00 8.31
CA HIS A 221 5.79 -25.28 6.89
C HIS A 221 6.40 -24.16 6.05
N LEU A 222 6.06 -22.89 6.34
CA LEU A 222 6.67 -21.72 5.69
C LEU A 222 8.20 -21.69 5.86
N LEU A 223 8.71 -22.16 7.01
CA LEU A 223 10.14 -22.24 7.26
C LEU A 223 10.84 -23.38 6.50
N LYS A 224 10.10 -24.34 5.96
CA LYS A 224 10.67 -25.43 5.15
C LYS A 224 10.43 -25.24 3.65
N ASP A 225 9.58 -24.29 3.29
CA ASP A 225 9.24 -24.04 1.90
C ASP A 225 10.42 -23.42 1.13
N ASN A 226 10.76 -24.03 0.00
CA ASN A 226 11.83 -23.59 -0.86
C ASN A 226 11.51 -22.24 -1.54
N SER A 227 10.25 -21.97 -1.88
CA SER A 227 9.86 -20.71 -2.54
C SER A 227 10.08 -19.51 -1.59
N VAL A 228 9.57 -19.65 -0.37
CA VAL A 228 9.72 -18.66 0.70
C VAL A 228 11.19 -18.48 1.08
N LEU A 229 11.93 -19.57 1.23
CA LEU A 229 13.38 -19.52 1.51
C LEU A 229 14.16 -18.82 0.40
N HIS A 230 13.82 -19.08 -0.87
CA HIS A 230 14.45 -18.42 -2.02
C HIS A 230 14.16 -16.91 -2.01
N ALA A 231 12.90 -16.49 -1.83
CA ALA A 231 12.57 -15.08 -1.77
C ALA A 231 13.26 -14.36 -0.60
N LEU A 232 13.42 -15.03 0.55
CA LEU A 232 14.14 -14.50 1.70
C LEU A 232 15.66 -14.44 1.48
N SER A 233 16.26 -15.43 0.79
CA SER A 233 17.70 -15.46 0.56
C SER A 233 18.16 -14.37 -0.42
N PHE A 234 17.33 -14.04 -1.40
CA PHE A 234 17.61 -13.01 -2.40
C PHE A 234 17.04 -11.63 -2.01
N SER A 235 16.37 -11.50 -0.86
CA SER A 235 15.72 -10.25 -0.42
C SER A 235 14.61 -9.76 -1.38
N HIS A 236 13.93 -10.68 -2.06
CA HIS A 236 12.82 -10.45 -2.98
C HIS A 236 11.50 -10.20 -2.22
N TYR A 237 11.47 -9.16 -1.40
CA TYR A 237 10.33 -8.87 -0.51
C TYR A 237 9.02 -8.52 -1.22
N SER A 238 9.09 -7.95 -2.44
CA SER A 238 7.90 -7.72 -3.25
C SER A 238 7.23 -9.02 -3.69
N GLU A 239 8.04 -10.04 -3.97
CA GLU A 239 7.60 -11.38 -4.37
C GLU A 239 7.00 -12.11 -3.17
N LEU A 240 7.68 -12.03 -2.01
CA LEU A 240 7.20 -12.57 -0.73
C LEU A 240 5.82 -12.01 -0.34
N LEU A 241 5.55 -10.73 -0.63
CA LEU A 241 4.24 -10.10 -0.36
C LEU A 241 3.10 -10.65 -1.22
N THR A 242 3.42 -11.29 -2.35
CA THR A 242 2.44 -11.83 -3.30
C THR A 242 2.35 -13.35 -3.29
N MET A 243 3.16 -14.02 -2.48
CA MET A 243 3.23 -15.48 -2.38
C MET A 243 1.93 -16.06 -1.78
N PRO A 244 1.32 -17.07 -2.42
CA PRO A 244 0.11 -17.72 -1.91
C PRO A 244 0.35 -18.39 -0.56
N GLU A 245 1.55 -18.90 -0.29
CA GLU A 245 1.87 -19.64 0.93
C GLU A 245 1.79 -18.74 2.17
N LEU A 246 2.26 -17.49 2.07
CA LEU A 246 2.10 -16.50 3.14
C LEU A 246 0.63 -16.10 3.33
N ARG A 247 -0.15 -16.10 2.26
CA ARG A 247 -1.58 -15.76 2.33
C ARG A 247 -2.35 -16.87 3.04
N GLU A 248 -2.11 -18.12 2.67
CA GLU A 248 -2.70 -19.31 3.30
C GLU A 248 -2.37 -19.36 4.80
N ALA A 249 -1.13 -19.01 5.17
CA ALA A 249 -0.74 -18.97 6.57
C ALA A 249 -1.55 -17.96 7.41
N LEU A 250 -2.00 -16.86 6.79
CA LEU A 250 -2.81 -15.83 7.45
C LEU A 250 -4.31 -16.11 7.41
N GLU A 251 -4.75 -17.16 6.71
CA GLU A 251 -6.13 -17.64 6.80
C GLU A 251 -6.39 -18.31 8.14
N VAL A 252 -5.36 -18.89 8.76
CA VAL A 252 -5.43 -19.47 10.09
C VAL A 252 -5.61 -18.37 11.15
N PRO A 253 -6.75 -18.31 11.87
CA PRO A 253 -7.02 -17.23 12.81
C PRO A 253 -5.98 -17.13 13.92
N ALA A 254 -5.47 -18.27 14.39
CA ALA A 254 -4.47 -18.32 15.45
C ALA A 254 -3.15 -17.63 15.05
N VAL A 255 -2.70 -17.75 13.79
CA VAL A 255 -1.51 -17.04 13.28
C VAL A 255 -1.78 -15.54 13.26
N ARG A 256 -2.91 -15.15 12.66
CA ARG A 256 -3.28 -13.75 12.46
C ARG A 256 -3.46 -13.01 13.77
N ASP A 257 -4.19 -13.58 14.71
CA ASP A 257 -4.52 -12.93 15.98
C ASP A 257 -3.26 -12.78 16.85
N THR A 258 -2.35 -13.76 16.78
CA THR A 258 -1.02 -13.66 17.40
C THR A 258 -0.18 -12.55 16.76
N LEU A 259 -0.13 -12.45 15.43
CA LEU A 259 0.63 -11.40 14.73
C LEU A 259 0.12 -9.99 15.03
N ARG A 260 -1.19 -9.83 15.25
CA ARG A 260 -1.81 -8.54 15.61
C ARG A 260 -1.54 -8.13 17.05
N ALA A 261 -1.36 -9.09 17.94
CA ALA A 261 -1.06 -8.83 19.35
C ALA A 261 0.41 -8.45 19.59
N ILE A 262 1.31 -8.79 18.66
CA ILE A 262 2.75 -8.58 18.82
C ILE A 262 3.17 -7.19 18.27
N PRO A 263 3.88 -6.36 19.06
CA PRO A 263 4.53 -5.16 18.54
C PRO A 263 5.77 -5.55 17.73
N VAL A 264 5.58 -5.90 16.46
CA VAL A 264 6.63 -6.48 15.60
C VAL A 264 7.88 -5.59 15.48
N ASN A 265 7.75 -4.27 15.55
CA ASN A 265 8.92 -3.36 15.50
C ASN A 265 9.82 -3.49 16.74
N ASP A 266 9.22 -3.51 17.93
CA ASP A 266 9.95 -3.65 19.20
C ASP A 266 10.60 -5.03 19.28
N LEU A 267 9.87 -6.05 18.82
CA LEU A 267 10.33 -7.42 18.74
C LEU A 267 11.56 -7.57 17.83
N ILE A 268 11.54 -6.95 16.64
CA ILE A 268 12.68 -6.93 15.71
C ILE A 268 13.89 -6.25 16.36
N ARG A 269 13.69 -5.06 16.93
CA ARG A 269 14.77 -4.30 17.60
C ARG A 269 15.39 -5.11 18.73
N ALA A 270 14.57 -5.66 19.60
CA ALA A 270 15.03 -6.49 20.72
C ALA A 270 15.73 -7.77 20.24
N SER A 271 15.24 -8.41 19.18
CA SER A 271 15.89 -9.59 18.60
C SER A 271 17.27 -9.27 18.01
N ALA A 272 17.42 -8.11 17.37
CA ALA A 272 18.70 -7.63 16.84
C ALA A 272 19.70 -7.30 17.96
N GLN A 273 19.22 -6.68 19.05
CA GLN A 273 20.05 -6.27 20.19
C GLN A 273 20.27 -7.38 21.22
N GLY A 274 19.56 -8.51 21.12
CA GLY A 274 19.60 -9.59 22.12
C GLY A 274 18.89 -9.26 23.42
N GLU A 275 18.01 -8.25 23.41
CA GLU A 275 17.18 -7.86 24.53
C GLU A 275 15.88 -8.67 24.58
N VAL A 276 15.32 -8.83 25.77
CA VAL A 276 14.01 -9.48 25.96
C VAL A 276 12.94 -8.40 26.07
N VAL A 277 12.00 -8.36 25.12
CA VAL A 277 10.82 -7.47 25.20
C VAL A 277 9.95 -7.88 26.38
N ARG A 278 10.14 -7.21 27.53
CA ARG A 278 9.19 -7.25 28.64
C ARG A 278 8.18 -6.14 28.39
N HIS A 279 6.93 -6.47 28.08
CA HIS A 279 5.90 -5.44 28.15
C HIS A 279 5.78 -4.98 29.60
N SER A 280 6.18 -3.73 29.84
CA SER A 280 5.55 -2.90 30.85
C SER A 280 4.08 -2.80 30.45
N SER A 281 3.23 -3.61 31.09
CA SER A 281 1.82 -3.24 31.22
C SER A 281 1.83 -1.82 31.77
N LYS A 282 1.36 -0.85 30.99
CA LYS A 282 1.03 0.50 31.46
C LYS A 282 0.49 0.38 32.89
N PRO A 283 1.16 0.94 33.93
CA PRO A 283 0.65 0.81 35.27
C PRO A 283 -0.76 1.40 35.26
N ALA A 284 -1.73 0.61 35.71
CA ALA A 284 -3.06 1.13 36.01
C ALA A 284 -2.85 2.41 36.84
N PRO A 285 -3.59 3.50 36.55
CA PRO A 285 -3.49 4.70 37.38
C PRO A 285 -3.70 4.26 38.81
N ARG A 286 -2.71 4.51 39.68
CA ARG A 286 -2.87 4.34 41.11
C ARG A 286 -4.12 5.13 41.48
N ALA A 287 -5.16 4.43 41.92
CA ALA A 287 -6.22 5.08 42.66
C ALA A 287 -5.54 5.70 43.89
N GLU A 288 -5.39 7.02 43.88
CA GLU A 288 -5.18 7.78 45.10
C GLU A 288 -6.40 7.51 45.96
N ILE A 289 -6.25 6.62 46.94
CA ILE A 289 -7.12 6.58 48.09
C ILE A 289 -6.80 7.85 48.87
N VAL A 290 -7.59 8.90 48.64
CA VAL A 290 -7.65 10.06 49.53
C VAL A 290 -8.26 9.54 50.83
N GLN A 291 -7.45 9.46 51.88
CA GLN A 291 -7.89 9.37 53.26
C GLN A 291 -8.21 10.76 53.80
#